data_AF-A0A6G0Q0N8-F1
#
_entry.id   AF-A0A6G0Q0N8-F1
#
_cell.length_a   1.000
_cell.length_b   1.000
_cell.length_c   1.000
_cell.angle_alpha   90.00
_cell.angle_beta   90.00
_cell.angle_gamma   90.00
#
_symmetry.space_group_name_H-M   'P 1'
#
loop_
_entity.id
_entity.type
_entity.pdbx_description
1 polymer ?
#
loop_
_entity_poly.entity_id
_entity_poly.type
_entity_poly.pdbx_seq_one_letter_code
_entity_poly.pdbx_strand_id
1 'polypeptide(L)'
;MSSLLKKDVAWNWRPEHQDAFDAVKKSLASAPVLMLPDPSRPFHVVCDASDFAIGCALMQFDAEGRERVVIYQSRQMKPAEKN
;
A
#
# COMPACT_ATOMS: atom_id res chain seq x y z
N MET A 1 -1.53 13.77 -0.59
CA MET A 1 -1.01 14.15 -1.93
C MET A 1 0.51 14.22 -1.86
N SER A 2 1.22 13.67 -2.85
CA SER A 2 2.67 13.88 -2.99
C SER A 2 2.96 15.36 -3.21
N SER A 3 4.11 15.84 -2.73
CA SER A 3 4.49 17.25 -2.75
C SER A 3 4.62 17.84 -4.17
N LEU A 4 5.11 17.05 -5.11
CA LEU A 4 5.37 17.47 -6.50
C LEU A 4 4.13 17.76 -7.34
N LEU A 5 2.95 17.29 -6.93
CA LEU A 5 1.69 17.46 -7.68
C LEU A 5 0.75 18.50 -7.07
N LYS A 6 1.21 19.22 -6.03
CA LYS A 6 0.41 20.29 -5.41
C LYS A 6 0.31 21.47 -6.36
N LYS A 7 -0.84 22.15 -6.33
CA LYS A 7 -1.04 23.42 -7.04
C LYS A 7 0.03 24.43 -6.58
N ASP A 8 0.52 25.24 -7.51
CA ASP A 8 1.49 26.31 -7.27
C ASP A 8 2.87 25.83 -6.78
N VAL A 9 3.18 24.53 -6.92
CA VAL A 9 4.52 23.96 -6.70
C VAL A 9 5.20 23.74 -8.05
N ALA A 10 6.40 24.28 -8.21
CA ALA A 10 7.23 24.00 -9.38
C ALA A 10 7.65 22.53 -9.38
N TRP A 11 7.49 21.85 -10.52
CA TRP A 11 7.96 20.49 -10.70
C TRP A 11 9.49 20.46 -10.61
N ASN A 12 10.01 19.81 -9.58
CA ASN A 12 11.45 19.66 -9.36
C ASN A 12 11.78 18.22 -8.97
N TRP A 13 12.10 17.38 -9.95
CA TRP A 13 12.51 16.00 -9.71
C TRP A 13 13.97 15.98 -9.21
N ARG A 14 14.19 15.36 -8.05
CA ARG A 14 15.47 15.35 -7.33
C ARG A 14 15.84 13.90 -7.01
N PRO A 15 17.10 13.61 -6.64
CA PRO A 15 17.52 12.25 -6.31
C PRO A 15 16.60 11.56 -5.31
N GLU A 16 16.11 12.25 -4.27
CA GLU A 16 15.25 11.62 -3.25
C GLU A 16 13.88 11.19 -3.82
N HIS A 17 13.37 11.91 -4.83
CA HIS A 17 12.14 11.54 -5.53
C HIS A 17 12.34 10.29 -6.40
N GLN A 18 13.52 10.20 -7.03
CA GLN A 18 13.92 9.02 -7.81
C GLN A 18 14.06 7.80 -6.90
N ASP A 19 14.76 7.94 -5.77
CA ASP A 19 14.95 6.87 -4.79
C ASP A 19 13.61 6.36 -4.26
N ALA A 20 12.69 7.26 -3.92
CA ALA A 20 11.34 6.88 -3.48
C ALA A 20 10.56 6.15 -4.57
N PHE A 21 10.65 6.60 -5.82
CA PHE A 21 9.97 5.95 -6.95
C PHE A 21 10.55 4.56 -7.26
N ASP A 22 11.86 4.41 -7.19
CA ASP A 22 12.57 3.15 -7.40
C ASP A 22 12.31 2.16 -6.27
N ALA A 23 12.22 2.63 -5.02
CA ALA A 23 11.81 1.81 -3.88
C ALA A 23 10.40 1.21 -4.09
N VAL A 24 9.43 2.03 -4.52
CA VAL A 24 8.06 1.56 -4.82
C VAL A 24 8.07 0.53 -5.96
N LYS A 25 8.80 0.79 -7.05
CA LYS A 25 8.93 -0.17 -8.16
C LYS A 25 9.53 -1.49 -7.70
N LYS A 26 10.58 -1.45 -6.89
CA LYS A 26 11.22 -2.64 -6.35
C LYS A 26 10.26 -3.43 -5.47
N SER A 27 9.55 -2.77 -4.56
CA SER A 27 8.56 -3.42 -3.68
C SER A 27 7.43 -4.08 -4.47
N LEU A 28 6.94 -3.43 -5.54
CA LEU A 28 5.91 -4.02 -6.42
C LEU A 28 6.44 -5.23 -7.20
N ALA A 29 7.68 -5.17 -7.69
CA ALA A 29 8.31 -6.28 -8.42
C ALA A 29 8.62 -7.50 -7.53
N SER A 30 8.88 -7.27 -6.24
CA SER A 30 9.18 -8.34 -5.27
C SER A 30 7.96 -8.81 -4.45
N ALA A 31 6.78 -8.22 -4.67
CA ALA A 31 5.60 -8.54 -3.88
C ALA A 31 5.23 -10.03 -4.07
N PRO A 32 4.75 -10.71 -3.01
CA PRO A 32 4.30 -12.09 -3.15
C PRO A 32 3.16 -12.18 -4.16
N VAL A 33 3.07 -13.31 -4.85
CA VAL A 33 1.96 -13.60 -5.77
C VAL A 33 0.65 -13.46 -5.00
N LEU A 34 -0.18 -12.52 -5.42
CA LEU A 34 -1.50 -12.31 -4.86
C LEU A 34 -2.38 -13.51 -5.20
N MET A 35 -3.11 -14.00 -4.21
CA MET A 35 -4.09 -15.06 -4.40
C MET A 35 -5.39 -14.45 -4.93
N LEU A 36 -6.05 -15.14 -5.86
CA LEU A 36 -7.41 -14.78 -6.24
C LEU A 36 -8.36 -14.96 -5.05
N PRO A 37 -9.30 -14.02 -4.84
CA PRO A 37 -10.26 -14.14 -3.75
C PRO A 37 -11.16 -15.36 -3.95
N ASP A 38 -11.36 -16.13 -2.88
CA ASP A 38 -12.34 -17.22 -2.82
C ASP A 38 -13.51 -16.77 -1.91
N PRO A 39 -14.69 -16.43 -2.47
CA PRO A 39 -15.83 -15.96 -1.68
C PRO A 39 -16.38 -17.00 -0.69
N SER A 40 -16.03 -18.29 -0.85
CA SER A 40 -16.46 -19.35 0.06
C SER A 40 -15.63 -19.44 1.34
N ARG A 41 -14.50 -18.71 1.41
CA ARG A 41 -13.57 -18.72 2.54
C ARG A 41 -13.62 -17.42 3.32
N PRO A 42 -13.37 -17.46 4.65
CA PRO A 42 -13.33 -16.25 5.45
C PRO A 42 -12.19 -15.35 4.98
N PHE A 43 -12.47 -14.05 4.95
CA PHE A 43 -11.47 -13.01 4.79
C PHE A 43 -11.08 -12.45 6.15
N HIS A 44 -9.84 -12.02 6.28
CA HIS A 44 -9.39 -11.19 7.39
C HIS A 44 -8.50 -10.07 6.90
N VAL A 45 -8.39 -9.01 7.70
CA VAL A 45 -7.63 -7.82 7.36
C VAL A 45 -6.54 -7.61 8.38
N VAL A 46 -5.31 -7.44 7.90
CA VAL A 46 -4.19 -6.96 8.71
C VAL A 46 -3.98 -5.49 8.38
N CYS A 47 -4.02 -4.62 9.39
CA CYS A 47 -3.88 -3.18 9.22
C CYS A 47 -2.71 -2.64 10.05
N ASP A 48 -2.09 -1.57 9.55
CA ASP A 48 -1.13 -0.75 10.28
C ASP A 48 -1.34 0.74 9.93
N ALA A 49 -0.92 1.63 10.82
CA ALA A 49 -1.03 3.07 10.63
C ALA A 49 0.21 3.80 11.15
N SER A 50 0.66 4.79 10.38
CA SER A 50 1.62 5.81 10.82
C SER A 50 0.91 7.13 11.11
N ASP A 51 1.65 8.14 11.53
CA ASP A 51 1.14 9.50 11.77
C ASP A 51 0.52 10.17 10.52
N PHE A 52 0.76 9.62 9.32
CA PHE A 52 0.39 10.26 8.06
C PHE A 52 -0.28 9.34 7.04
N ALA A 53 -0.30 8.03 7.26
CA ALA A 53 -0.86 7.06 6.33
C ALA A 53 -1.43 5.84 7.06
N ILE A 54 -2.39 5.19 6.40
CA ILE A 54 -2.91 3.89 6.80
C ILE A 54 -2.64 2.88 5.69
N GLY A 55 -2.34 1.65 6.09
CA GLY A 55 -2.14 0.53 5.19
C GLY A 55 -2.88 -0.71 5.71
N CYS A 56 -3.32 -1.55 4.79
CA CYS A 56 -3.87 -2.85 5.12
C CYS A 56 -3.60 -3.88 4.03
N ALA A 57 -3.69 -5.14 4.41
CA ALA A 57 -3.72 -6.28 3.52
C ALA A 57 -5.00 -7.08 3.79
N LEU A 58 -5.78 -7.34 2.73
CA LEU A 58 -6.84 -8.33 2.76
C LEU A 58 -6.21 -9.70 2.53
N MET A 59 -6.48 -10.63 3.44
CA MET A 59 -5.84 -11.94 3.51
C MET A 59 -6.89 -13.05 3.52
N GLN A 60 -6.49 -14.23 3.08
CA GLN A 60 -7.25 -15.48 3.20
C GLN A 60 -6.30 -16.66 3.42
N PHE A 61 -6.80 -17.75 4.00
CA PHE A 61 -6.08 -19.02 4.03
C PHE A 61 -6.31 -19.82 2.74
N ASP A 62 -5.21 -20.27 2.11
CA ASP A 62 -5.27 -21.12 0.93
C ASP A 62 -5.74 -22.56 1.25
N ALA A 63 -5.83 -23.42 0.24
CA ALA A 63 -6.27 -24.80 0.40
C ALA A 63 -5.37 -25.62 1.34
N GLU A 64 -4.10 -25.23 1.46
CA GLU A 64 -3.13 -25.84 2.36
C GLU A 64 -3.08 -25.19 3.75
N GLY A 65 -3.98 -24.25 4.05
CA GLY A 65 -4.06 -23.57 5.34
C GLY A 65 -2.97 -22.51 5.55
N ARG A 66 -2.34 -22.02 4.48
CA ARG A 66 -1.32 -20.96 4.54
C ARG A 66 -1.97 -19.61 4.32
N GLU A 67 -1.51 -18.62 5.07
CA GLU A 67 -1.97 -17.25 4.92
C GLU A 67 -1.44 -16.64 3.61
N ARG A 68 -2.35 -16.14 2.78
CA ARG A 68 -2.04 -15.50 1.49
C ARG A 68 -2.68 -14.13 1.41
N VAL A 69 -1.97 -13.22 0.77
CA VAL A 69 -2.46 -11.88 0.49
C VAL A 69 -3.34 -11.94 -0.75
N VAL A 70 -4.54 -11.35 -0.66
CA VAL A 70 -5.43 -11.14 -1.79
C VAL A 70 -5.18 -9.77 -2.41
N ILE A 71 -5.12 -8.72 -1.57
CA ILE A 71 -4.85 -7.36 -2.03
C ILE A 71 -4.22 -6.53 -0.91
N TYR A 72 -3.28 -5.65 -1.28
CA TYR A 72 -2.81 -4.57 -0.43
C TYR A 72 -3.59 -3.30 -0.74
N GLN A 73 -3.96 -2.55 0.29
CA GLN A 73 -4.51 -1.22 0.12
C GLN A 73 -3.90 -0.23 1.10
N SER A 74 -3.55 0.95 0.62
CA SER A 74 -3.01 2.00 1.47
C SER A 74 -3.44 3.37 0.99
N ARG A 75 -3.50 4.33 1.92
CA ARG A 75 -3.77 5.72 1.60
C ARG A 75 -3.13 6.65 2.62
N GLN A 76 -2.81 7.86 2.17
CA GLN A 76 -2.50 8.94 3.11
C GLN A 76 -3.75 9.39 3.84
N MET A 77 -3.58 9.77 5.10
CA MET A 77 -4.63 10.39 5.90
C MET A 77 -4.98 11.76 5.32
N LYS A 78 -6.27 12.11 5.34
CA LYS A 78 -6.77 13.46 5.06
C LYS A 78 -6.31 14.42 6.17
N PRO A 79 -6.27 15.74 5.92
CA PRO A 79 -5.90 16.70 6.95
C PRO A 79 -6.72 16.58 8.24
N ALA A 80 -8.01 16.27 8.13
CA ALA A 80 -8.89 16.07 9.29
C ALA A 80 -8.69 14.73 10.05
N GLU A 81 -7.90 13.81 9.50
CA GLU A 81 -7.59 12.50 10.09
C GLU A 81 -6.19 12.50 10.76
N LYS A 82 -5.51 13.65 10.80
CA LYS A 82 -4.19 13.82 11.41
C LYS A 82 -4.33 14.59 12.72
N ASN A 83 -3.55 14.19 13.74
CA ASN A 83 -3.47 14.88 15.04
C ASN A 83 -2.73 16.22 14.95
#